data_AF-A0A2U2I662-F1
#
_entry.id   AF-A0A2U2I662-F1
#
_cell.length_a   1.000
_cell.length_b   1.000
_cell.length_c   1.000
_cell.angle_alpha   90.00
_cell.angle_beta   90.00
_cell.angle_gamma   90.00
#
_symmetry.space_group_name_H-M   'P 1'
#
loop_
_entity.id
_entity.type
_entity.pdbx_description
1 polymer ?
#
loop_
_entity_poly.entity_id
_entity_poly.type
_entity_poly.pdbx_seq_one_letter_code
_entity_poly.pdbx_strand_id
1 'polypeptide(L)'
;MVSLMSRGFSEPQENAMTPTDLPAACGDAPEGSPAAILDTEEGLDRVMGNRALYARMLRRFRAEYEGFSAALGVVLGAGETERAKRQAHTLKGAAGMIGACRVHQQAGALEDAIGGVAGAGLWQPELAKLDRELGLALRALDGALGDKSGPGAIG
;
A
#
# COMPACT_ATOMS: atom_id res chain seq x y z
N MET A 1 15.17 -23.50 -22.87
CA MET A 1 15.58 -23.22 -21.48
C MET A 1 15.35 -21.73 -21.23
N VAL A 2 14.18 -21.36 -20.71
CA VAL A 2 13.87 -19.95 -20.40
C VAL A 2 14.45 -19.65 -19.01
N SER A 3 15.38 -18.69 -19.00
CA SER A 3 16.18 -18.29 -17.86
C SER A 3 15.30 -17.74 -16.73
N LEU A 4 15.27 -18.44 -15.59
CA LEU A 4 14.70 -17.96 -14.34
C LEU A 4 15.53 -16.77 -13.84
N MET A 5 15.01 -15.55 -14.03
CA MET A 5 15.48 -14.38 -13.29
C MET A 5 14.75 -14.34 -11.95
N SER A 6 15.19 -15.18 -11.03
CA SER A 6 14.83 -15.12 -9.61
C SER A 6 15.39 -13.83 -9.01
N ARG A 7 14.62 -12.74 -9.13
CA ARG A 7 14.82 -11.57 -8.26
C ARG A 7 14.27 -11.95 -6.90
N GLY A 8 15.17 -12.46 -6.06
CA GLY A 8 14.91 -12.75 -4.67
C GLY A 8 14.31 -11.53 -3.99
N PHE A 9 13.14 -11.71 -3.39
CA PHE A 9 12.64 -10.82 -2.36
C PHE A 9 13.67 -10.86 -1.23
N SER A 10 14.60 -9.90 -1.21
CA SER A 10 15.54 -9.73 -0.11
C SER A 10 14.76 -9.67 1.19
N GLU A 11 15.32 -10.29 2.24
CA GLU A 11 14.84 -10.26 3.62
C GLU A 11 14.16 -8.91 3.95
N PRO A 12 12.96 -8.90 4.56
CA PRO A 12 12.33 -7.65 4.95
C PRO A 12 13.25 -7.02 6.00
N GLN A 13 14.00 -6.00 5.58
CA GLN A 13 14.85 -5.26 6.48
C GLN A 13 14.01 -4.71 7.64
N GLU A 14 14.56 -4.86 8.83
CA GLU A 14 14.19 -4.31 10.14
C GLU A 14 14.04 -2.77 10.18
N ASN A 15 13.86 -2.12 9.04
CA ASN A 15 13.50 -0.71 8.93
C ASN A 15 12.01 -0.58 8.54
N ALA A 16 11.16 -1.52 8.94
CA ALA A 16 9.73 -1.43 8.77
C ALA A 16 9.24 -0.16 9.46
N MET A 17 8.50 0.68 8.72
CA MET A 17 7.76 1.81 9.26
C MET A 17 6.95 1.31 10.47
N THR A 18 7.42 1.58 11.69
CA THR A 18 6.82 0.98 12.90
C THR A 18 5.40 1.53 13.06
N PRO A 19 4.35 0.69 12.94
CA PRO A 19 2.98 1.12 13.17
C PRO A 19 2.77 1.12 14.68
N THR A 20 3.00 2.27 15.31
CA THR A 20 2.69 2.39 16.73
C THR A 20 2.00 3.72 16.95
N ASP A 21 0.68 3.61 17.18
CA ASP A 21 -0.16 4.59 17.86
C ASP A 21 -0.63 5.82 17.08
N LEU A 22 -1.28 5.64 15.92
CA LEU A 22 -2.12 6.68 15.32
C LEU A 22 -3.50 6.09 14.98
N PRO A 23 -4.61 6.79 15.30
CA PRO A 23 -5.95 6.30 15.01
C PRO A 23 -6.16 6.18 13.50
N ALA A 24 -6.35 4.94 13.05
CA ALA A 24 -6.80 4.63 11.70
C ALA A 24 -8.30 4.98 11.60
N ALA A 25 -8.60 6.19 11.14
CA ALA A 25 -9.94 6.57 10.74
C ALA A 25 -9.86 7.07 9.30
N CYS A 26 -9.91 6.14 8.35
CA CYS A 26 -10.31 6.46 6.99
C CYS A 26 -11.78 6.90 7.06
N GLY A 27 -12.08 8.16 6.78
CA GLY A 27 -13.47 8.63 6.74
C GLY A 27 -14.29 7.87 5.71
N ASP A 28 -15.60 7.72 5.96
CA ASP A 28 -16.61 7.18 5.05
C ASP A 28 -16.72 8.04 3.77
N ALA A 29 -15.71 7.99 2.91
CA ALA A 29 -15.76 8.61 1.60
C ALA A 29 -16.59 7.72 0.64
N PRO A 30 -17.57 8.26 -0.09
CA PRO A 30 -18.40 7.48 -0.99
C PRO A 30 -17.55 6.84 -2.10
N GLU A 31 -17.80 5.55 -2.35
CA GLU A 31 -17.17 4.78 -3.43
C GLU A 31 -17.34 5.50 -4.78
N GLY A 32 -16.24 6.01 -5.35
CA GLY A 32 -16.23 6.48 -6.75
C GLY A 32 -15.47 7.78 -7.03
N SER A 33 -15.05 8.55 -6.03
CA SER A 33 -14.33 9.81 -6.24
C SER A 33 -12.80 9.61 -6.39
N PRO A 34 -12.08 10.41 -7.19
CA PRO A 34 -10.60 10.37 -7.24
C PRO A 34 -9.95 10.75 -5.90
N ALA A 35 -10.63 11.57 -5.09
CA ALA A 35 -10.28 11.82 -3.69
C ALA A 35 -10.40 10.56 -2.80
N ALA A 36 -11.14 9.53 -3.25
CA ALA A 36 -11.25 8.26 -2.53
C ALA A 36 -10.01 7.35 -2.73
N ILE A 37 -9.10 7.68 -3.67
CA ILE A 37 -7.89 6.88 -3.91
C ILE A 37 -6.76 7.30 -2.95
N LEU A 38 -6.60 8.60 -2.73
CA LEU A 38 -5.59 9.17 -1.82
C LEU A 38 -6.10 10.49 -1.23
N ASP A 39 -6.40 10.50 0.06
CA ASP A 39 -6.73 11.74 0.77
C ASP A 39 -5.44 12.48 1.16
N THR A 40 -5.01 13.37 0.26
CA THR A 40 -3.77 14.13 0.42
C THR A 40 -3.90 15.18 1.52
N GLU A 41 -5.09 15.71 1.81
CA GLU A 41 -5.30 16.68 2.88
C GLU A 41 -5.18 16.00 4.24
N GLU A 42 -5.83 14.85 4.41
CA GLU A 42 -5.76 14.05 5.63
C GLU A 42 -4.34 13.48 5.86
N GLY A 43 -3.65 13.09 4.80
CA GLY A 43 -2.23 12.68 4.87
C GLY A 43 -1.28 13.83 5.23
N LEU A 44 -1.58 15.05 4.78
CA LEU A 44 -0.80 16.25 5.11
C LEU A 44 -1.05 16.74 6.53
N ASP A 45 -2.30 16.68 7.01
CA ASP A 45 -2.66 17.06 8.37
C ASP A 45 -1.91 16.20 9.41
N ARG A 46 -1.78 14.89 9.13
CA ARG A 46 -1.00 13.93 9.93
C ARG A 46 0.47 14.28 10.09
N VAL A 47 1.07 14.97 9.12
CA VAL A 47 2.46 15.44 9.20
C VAL A 47 2.55 16.92 9.60
N MET A 48 1.52 17.46 10.26
CA MET A 48 1.43 18.86 10.68
C MET A 48 1.65 19.83 9.52
N GLY A 49 1.14 19.49 8.33
CA GLY A 49 1.28 20.28 7.11
C GLY A 49 2.66 20.19 6.43
N ASN A 50 3.58 19.35 6.91
CA ASN A 50 4.92 19.22 6.34
C ASN A 50 4.94 18.49 4.99
N ARG A 51 4.70 19.25 3.92
CA ARG A 51 4.69 18.77 2.53
C ARG A 51 5.96 18.05 2.10
N ALA A 52 7.13 18.41 2.64
CA ALA A 52 8.41 17.78 2.30
C ALA A 52 8.58 16.41 2.99
N LEU A 53 8.07 16.26 4.21
CA LEU A 53 8.01 14.97 4.89
C LEU A 53 6.98 14.06 4.21
N TYR A 54 5.79 14.58 3.92
CA TYR A 54 4.74 13.83 3.22
C TYR A 54 5.24 13.30 1.86
N ALA A 55 5.85 14.15 1.02
CA ALA A 55 6.41 13.71 -0.26
C ALA A 55 7.48 12.61 -0.12
N ARG A 56 8.28 12.63 0.94
CA ARG A 56 9.25 11.55 1.23
C ARG A 56 8.55 10.25 1.61
N MET A 57 7.49 10.32 2.42
CA MET A 57 6.66 9.16 2.77
C MET A 57 5.99 8.56 1.52
N LEU A 58 5.42 9.39 0.64
CA LEU A 58 4.80 8.93 -0.61
C LEU A 58 5.80 8.22 -1.53
N ARG A 59 7.01 8.78 -1.69
CA ARG A 59 8.09 8.14 -2.48
C ARG A 59 8.51 6.80 -1.90
N ARG A 60 8.65 6.73 -0.57
CA ARG A 60 9.00 5.50 0.13
C ARG A 60 7.92 4.44 -0.04
N PHE A 61 6.66 4.79 0.23
CA PHE A 61 5.52 3.90 0.05
C PHE A 61 5.49 3.34 -1.38
N ARG A 62 5.66 4.20 -2.38
CA ARG A 62 5.70 3.79 -3.78
C ARG A 62 6.80 2.75 -4.05
N ALA A 63 8.02 3.02 -3.62
CA ALA A 63 9.16 2.12 -3.86
C ALA A 63 9.04 0.80 -3.08
N GLU A 64 8.46 0.84 -1.88
CA GLU A 64 8.35 -0.30 -0.98
C GLU A 64 7.23 -1.27 -1.39
N TYR A 65 6.14 -0.76 -1.96
CA TYR A 65 4.97 -1.57 -2.33
C TYR A 65 4.81 -1.80 -3.83
N GLU A 66 5.78 -1.39 -4.65
CA GLU A 66 5.82 -1.77 -6.06
C GLU A 66 5.93 -3.30 -6.18
N GLY A 67 4.98 -3.93 -6.86
CA GLY A 67 4.95 -5.39 -7.03
C GLY A 67 4.59 -6.18 -5.76
N PHE A 68 4.13 -5.52 -4.70
CA PHE A 68 3.76 -6.17 -3.43
C PHE A 68 2.74 -7.30 -3.62
N SER A 69 1.67 -7.08 -4.40
CA SER A 69 0.63 -8.09 -4.63
C SER A 69 1.16 -9.36 -5.28
N ALA A 70 2.09 -9.22 -6.24
CA ALA A 70 2.70 -10.35 -6.91
C ALA A 70 3.55 -11.18 -5.94
N ALA A 71 4.34 -10.52 -5.10
CA ALA A 71 5.14 -11.19 -4.08
C ALA A 71 4.26 -11.85 -3.01
N LEU A 72 3.19 -11.20 -2.59
CA LEU A 72 2.24 -11.74 -1.63
C LEU A 72 1.53 -12.98 -2.19
N GLY A 73 1.19 -12.98 -3.48
CA GLY A 73 0.64 -14.15 -4.17
C GLY A 73 1.58 -15.36 -4.18
N VAL A 74 2.90 -15.15 -4.28
CA VAL A 74 3.90 -16.22 -4.17
C VAL A 74 3.94 -16.80 -2.75
N VAL A 75 3.95 -15.94 -1.73
CA VAL A 75 3.94 -16.35 -0.31
C VAL A 75 2.67 -17.14 0.02
N LEU A 76 1.51 -16.68 -0.47
CA LEU A 76 0.23 -17.39 -0.32
C LEU A 76 0.20 -18.72 -1.07
N GLY A 77 0.74 -18.76 -2.29
CA GLY A 77 0.89 -19.99 -3.07
C GLY A 77 1.82 -21.02 -2.44
N ALA A 78 2.80 -20.57 -1.64
CA ALA A 78 3.69 -21.42 -0.85
C ALA A 78 3.05 -21.91 0.47
N GLY A 79 1.83 -21.47 0.79
CA GLY A 79 1.15 -21.83 2.04
C GLY A 79 1.67 -21.09 3.28
N GLU A 80 2.49 -20.05 3.12
CA GLU A 80 3.03 -19.23 4.22
C GLU A 80 2.00 -18.20 4.72
N THR A 81 0.83 -18.67 5.16
CA THR A 81 -0.32 -17.82 5.55
C THR A 81 0.02 -16.81 6.64
N GLU A 82 0.75 -17.20 7.68
CA GLU A 82 1.17 -16.29 8.76
C GLU A 82 2.06 -15.15 8.27
N ARG A 83 2.95 -15.44 7.32
CA ARG A 83 3.82 -14.43 6.73
C ARG A 83 3.02 -13.49 5.83
N ALA A 84 2.13 -14.04 5.00
CA ALA A 84 1.26 -13.25 4.15
C ALA A 84 0.34 -12.32 4.96
N LYS A 85 -0.22 -12.81 6.07
CA LYS A 85 -1.04 -12.03 6.99
C LYS A 85 -0.29 -10.84 7.55
N ARG A 86 0.95 -11.05 8.04
CA ARG A 86 1.81 -9.95 8.51
C ARG A 86 2.08 -8.93 7.41
N GLN A 87 2.38 -9.36 6.19
CA GLN A 87 2.61 -8.45 5.06
C GLN A 87 1.36 -7.62 4.73
N ALA A 88 0.19 -8.23 4.68
CA ALA A 88 -1.08 -7.54 4.47
C ALA A 88 -1.35 -6.51 5.60
N HIS A 89 -1.09 -6.89 6.85
CA HIS A 89 -1.20 -6.01 8.01
C HIS A 89 -0.26 -4.78 7.91
N THR A 90 1.00 -5.00 7.51
CA THR A 90 1.96 -3.91 7.30
C THR A 90 1.49 -2.94 6.21
N LEU A 91 1.01 -3.46 5.07
CA LEU A 91 0.45 -2.63 4.00
C LEU A 91 -0.77 -1.82 4.49
N LYS A 92 -1.67 -2.44 5.24
CA LYS A 92 -2.85 -1.79 5.83
C LYS A 92 -2.45 -0.58 6.68
N GLY A 93 -1.47 -0.74 7.57
CA GLY A 93 -0.95 0.35 8.40
C GLY A 93 -0.32 1.47 7.57
N ALA A 94 0.54 1.12 6.61
CA ALA A 94 1.20 2.09 5.75
C ALA A 94 0.20 2.87 4.88
N ALA A 95 -0.82 2.20 4.35
CA ALA A 95 -1.89 2.80 3.56
C ALA A 95 -2.71 3.80 4.39
N GLY A 96 -3.01 3.47 5.65
CA GLY A 96 -3.68 4.40 6.58
C GLY A 96 -2.86 5.65 6.85
N MET A 97 -1.54 5.55 6.90
CA MET A 97 -0.67 6.70 7.16
C MET A 97 -0.64 7.72 6.02
N ILE A 98 -0.64 7.24 4.77
CA ILE A 98 -0.61 8.13 3.59
C ILE A 98 -2.00 8.62 3.16
N GLY A 99 -3.08 8.12 3.77
CA GLY A 99 -4.47 8.42 3.37
C GLY A 99 -4.97 7.56 2.20
N ALA A 100 -4.35 6.41 1.93
CA ALA A 100 -4.76 5.47 0.88
C ALA A 100 -5.87 4.53 1.40
N CYS A 101 -7.03 5.12 1.67
CA CYS A 101 -8.21 4.49 2.24
C CYS A 101 -8.62 3.14 1.60
N ARG A 102 -8.71 3.09 0.26
CA ARG A 102 -9.13 1.88 -0.47
C ARG A 102 -8.11 0.75 -0.33
N VAL A 103 -6.82 1.08 -0.32
CA VAL A 103 -5.74 0.11 -0.08
C VAL A 103 -5.82 -0.39 1.37
N HIS A 104 -6.07 0.48 2.34
CA HIS A 104 -6.24 0.10 3.75
C HIS A 104 -7.39 -0.91 3.92
N GLN A 105 -8.57 -0.60 3.37
CA GLN A 105 -9.74 -1.48 3.45
C GLN A 105 -9.48 -2.83 2.79
N GLN A 106 -8.93 -2.82 1.58
CA GLN A 106 -8.70 -4.05 0.83
C GLN A 106 -7.57 -4.91 1.41
N ALA A 107 -6.56 -4.29 2.03
CA ALA A 107 -5.53 -5.00 2.78
C ALA A 107 -6.11 -5.68 4.03
N GLY A 108 -7.05 -5.03 4.73
CA GLY A 108 -7.79 -5.64 5.83
C GLY A 108 -8.66 -6.81 5.39
N ALA A 109 -9.42 -6.66 4.30
CA ALA A 109 -10.21 -7.75 3.74
C ALA A 109 -9.36 -8.96 3.33
N LEU A 110 -8.15 -8.72 2.79
CA LEU A 110 -7.20 -9.78 2.47
C LEU A 110 -6.63 -10.43 3.75
N GLU A 111 -6.27 -9.63 4.76
CA GLU A 111 -5.80 -10.12 6.07
C GLU A 111 -6.83 -11.07 6.70
N ASP A 112 -8.11 -10.70 6.67
CA ASP A 112 -9.22 -11.51 7.18
C ASP A 112 -9.44 -12.78 6.35
N ALA A 113 -9.37 -12.68 5.01
CA ALA A 113 -9.52 -13.82 4.11
C ALA A 113 -8.40 -14.87 4.30
N ILE A 114 -7.17 -14.42 4.61
CA ILE A 114 -6.03 -15.30 4.92
C ILE A 114 -6.20 -15.95 6.31
N GLY A 115 -6.72 -15.21 7.29
CA GLY A 115 -6.86 -15.65 8.68
C GLY A 115 -8.09 -16.54 8.96
N GLY A 116 -9.04 -16.63 8.04
CA GLY A 116 -10.27 -17.41 8.21
C GLY A 116 -10.05 -18.93 8.15
N VAL A 117 -10.98 -19.69 8.78
CA VAL A 117 -10.98 -21.17 8.82
C VAL A 117 -11.03 -21.81 7.42
N ALA A 118 -11.43 -21.05 6.39
CA ALA A 118 -11.46 -21.46 4.99
C ALA A 118 -10.19 -21.07 4.18
N GLY A 119 -9.10 -20.67 4.86
CA GLY A 119 -7.91 -19.98 4.32
C GLY A 119 -7.08 -20.67 3.22
N ALA A 120 -7.52 -21.79 2.66
CA ALA A 120 -6.78 -22.53 1.63
C ALA A 120 -7.13 -22.15 0.17
N GLY A 121 -8.02 -21.18 -0.09
CA GLY A 121 -8.35 -20.84 -1.49
C GLY A 121 -9.38 -19.74 -1.73
N LEU A 122 -9.62 -18.87 -0.75
CA LEU A 122 -10.55 -17.74 -0.89
C LEU A 122 -9.84 -16.38 -0.87
N TRP A 123 -8.50 -16.34 -0.98
CA TRP A 123 -7.74 -15.09 -0.98
C TRP A 123 -7.44 -14.55 -2.37
N GLN A 124 -7.57 -15.35 -3.44
CA GLN A 124 -7.29 -14.89 -4.80
C GLN A 124 -8.14 -13.69 -5.26
N PRO A 125 -9.47 -13.64 -5.00
CA PRO A 125 -10.27 -12.48 -5.38
C PRO A 125 -9.85 -11.22 -4.61
N GLU A 126 -9.54 -11.35 -3.32
CA GLU A 126 -9.15 -10.27 -2.43
C GLU A 126 -7.76 -9.74 -2.81
N LEU A 127 -6.85 -10.63 -3.20
CA LEU A 127 -5.53 -10.26 -3.71
C LEU A 127 -5.64 -9.51 -5.04
N ALA A 128 -6.53 -9.94 -5.94
CA ALA A 128 -6.77 -9.25 -7.22
C ALA A 128 -7.40 -7.86 -7.02
N LYS A 129 -8.33 -7.72 -6.06
CA LYS A 129 -8.87 -6.42 -5.68
C LYS A 129 -7.76 -5.54 -5.07
N LEU A 130 -6.93 -6.10 -4.18
CA LEU A 130 -5.82 -5.36 -3.57
C LEU A 130 -4.86 -4.83 -4.63
N ASP A 131 -4.51 -5.67 -5.60
CA ASP A 131 -3.61 -5.30 -6.68
C ASP A 131 -4.16 -4.12 -7.49
N ARG A 132 -5.46 -4.15 -7.81
CA ARG A 132 -6.13 -3.05 -8.51
C ARG A 132 -6.06 -1.75 -7.71
N GLU A 133 -6.41 -1.79 -6.43
CA GLU A 133 -6.45 -0.60 -5.58
C GLU A 133 -5.04 -0.05 -5.31
N LEU A 134 -4.08 -0.93 -5.05
CA LEU A 134 -2.68 -0.56 -4.88
C LEU A 134 -2.12 0.06 -6.16
N GLY A 135 -2.40 -0.53 -7.32
CA GLY A 135 -2.00 0.03 -8.62
C GLY A 135 -2.60 1.40 -8.90
N LEU A 136 -3.86 1.65 -8.49
CA LEU A 136 -4.48 2.97 -8.57
C LEU A 136 -3.81 3.97 -7.63
N ALA A 137 -3.52 3.58 -6.40
CA ALA A 137 -2.82 4.41 -5.43
C ALA A 137 -1.41 4.77 -5.92
N LEU A 138 -0.63 3.80 -6.40
CA LEU A 138 0.72 4.04 -6.92
C LEU A 138 0.71 5.04 -8.10
N ARG A 139 -0.26 4.92 -9.02
CA ARG A 139 -0.43 5.90 -10.11
C ARG A 139 -0.83 7.29 -9.61
N ALA A 140 -1.69 7.38 -8.60
CA ALA A 140 -2.06 8.64 -7.97
C ALA A 140 -0.85 9.30 -7.29
N LEU A 141 0.00 8.50 -6.63
CA LEU A 141 1.27 8.97 -6.04
C LEU A 141 2.22 9.50 -7.11
N ASP A 142 2.32 8.82 -8.26
CA ASP A 142 3.13 9.30 -9.41
C ASP A 142 2.65 10.65 -9.93
N GLY A 143 1.33 10.86 -10.05
CA GLY A 143 0.76 12.15 -10.40
C GLY A 143 1.09 13.23 -9.36
N ALA A 144 0.87 12.94 -8.07
CA ALA A 144 1.12 13.89 -6.98
C ALA A 144 2.61 14.26 -6.81
N LEU A 145 3.53 13.35 -7.15
CA LEU A 145 4.98 13.58 -7.11
C LEU A 145 5.50 14.23 -8.41
N GLY A 146 4.87 13.95 -9.55
CA GLY A 146 5.22 14.47 -10.87
C GLY A 146 4.75 15.90 -11.13
N ASP A 147 3.66 16.34 -10.49
CA ASP A 147 3.13 17.71 -10.58
C ASP A 147 4.03 18.76 -9.87
N LYS A 148 5.21 18.35 -9.41
CA LYS A 148 6.31 19.23 -8.96
C LYS A 148 7.50 19.23 -9.92
N SER A 149 7.21 19.19 -11.22
CA SER A 149 8.14 19.61 -12.28
C SER A 149 7.44 20.54 -13.28
N GLY A 150 6.76 21.56 -12.78
CA GLY A 150 6.50 22.79 -13.54
C GLY A 150 7.69 23.75 -13.37
N PRO A 151 8.15 24.45 -14.43
CA PRO A 151 9.42 25.17 -14.43
C PRO A 151 9.36 26.43 -13.56
N GLY A 152 9.74 26.30 -12.29
CA GLY A 152 10.10 27.41 -11.41
C GLY A 152 11.53 27.88 -11.66
N ALA A 153 11.87 28.14 -12.91
CA ALA A 153 13.05 28.90 -13.31
C ALA A 153 12.56 30.25 -13.83
N ILE A 154 12.26 31.17 -12.92
CA ILE A 154 12.23 32.61 -13.18
C ILE A 154 12.53 33.36 -11.88
N GLY A 155 13.53 34.24 -11.92
CA GLY A 155 13.86 35.21 -10.87
C GLY A 155 15.35 35.30 -10.63
#